data_AF-A0A7J3C7F8-F1
#
_entry.id   AF-A0A7J3C7F8-F1
#
_cell.length_a   1.000
_cell.length_b   1.000
_cell.length_c   1.000
_cell.angle_alpha   90.00
_cell.angle_beta   90.00
_cell.angle_gamma   90.00
#
_symmetry.space_group_name_H-M   'P 1'
#
loop_
_entity.id
_entity.type
_entity.pdbx_description
1 polymer ?
#
loop_
_entity_poly.entity_id
_entity_poly.type
_entity_poly.pdbx_seq_one_letter_code
_entity_poly.pdbx_strand_id
1 'polypeptide(L)'
;MRDELERYFQDLKNLSNFQYDIAERARALGRDCETTVEIPQAEDLAGRVQALTGIEASEIIRKLSMSYDRERVAIEAAISVSENFDGTEEERIEKGIRVALAILTEGILVAPLEGITGVRIKQRDSGNYLAIYYSGPIRSAGGTAQALSVFTADILRRKFGIGKYIPTKNEIERCKEEIPLYARVQHLQYVPTAEEIEMAVRGSPVCIT
;
A
#
# COMPACT_ATOMS: atom_id res chain seq x y z
N MET A 1 32.98 16.83 -11.26
CA MET A 1 31.61 16.36 -11.49
C MET A 1 31.10 15.40 -10.41
N ARG A 2 31.69 14.21 -10.18
CA ARG A 2 31.24 13.32 -9.07
C ARG A 2 31.52 13.95 -7.70
N ASP A 3 32.73 14.45 -7.48
CA ASP A 3 33.12 15.11 -6.23
C ASP A 3 32.34 16.42 -5.96
N GLU A 4 31.96 17.14 -7.01
CA GLU A 4 31.13 18.35 -6.90
C GLU A 4 29.69 17.99 -6.52
N LEU A 5 29.15 16.90 -7.08
CA LEU A 5 27.83 16.39 -6.75
C LEU A 5 27.77 15.86 -5.31
N GLU A 6 28.81 15.15 -4.87
CA GLU A 6 28.93 14.68 -3.48
C GLU A 6 29.00 15.85 -2.50
N ARG A 7 29.80 16.89 -2.79
CA ARG A 7 29.82 18.12 -1.99
C ARG A 7 28.46 18.80 -1.93
N TYR A 8 27.79 18.93 -3.08
CA TYR A 8 26.45 19.50 -3.15
C TYR A 8 25.45 18.76 -2.25
N PHE A 9 25.41 17.43 -2.32
CA PHE A 9 24.53 16.63 -1.45
C PHE A 9 24.92 16.74 0.03
N GLN A 10 26.22 16.79 0.34
CA GLN A 10 26.69 16.95 1.70
C GLN A 10 26.29 18.32 2.28
N ASP A 11 26.38 19.39 1.50
CA ASP A 11 25.96 20.73 1.90
C ASP A 11 24.45 20.78 2.17
N LEU A 12 23.64 20.18 1.29
CA LEU A 12 22.20 20.05 1.51
C LEU A 12 21.87 19.24 2.78
N LYS A 13 22.59 18.14 3.02
CA LYS A 13 22.41 17.30 4.21
C LYS A 13 22.76 18.09 5.48
N ASN A 14 23.85 18.84 5.48
CA ASN A 14 24.26 19.69 6.60
C ASN A 14 23.22 20.77 6.91
N LEU A 15 22.72 21.45 5.88
CA LEU A 15 21.66 22.46 6.03
C LEU A 15 20.35 21.84 6.54
N SER A 16 19.97 20.68 6.01
CA SER A 16 18.78 19.94 6.47
C SER A 16 18.91 19.58 7.95
N ASN A 17 20.04 18.98 8.36
CA ASN A 17 20.28 18.59 9.75
C ASN A 17 20.24 19.78 10.71
N PHE A 18 20.77 20.93 10.29
CA PHE A 18 20.67 22.16 11.08
C PHE A 18 19.22 22.60 11.31
N GLN A 19 18.35 22.48 10.30
CA GLN A 19 16.92 22.79 10.48
C GLN A 19 16.21 21.78 11.40
N TYR A 20 16.56 20.49 11.30
CA TYR A 20 16.03 19.46 12.19
C TYR A 20 16.42 19.69 13.65
N ASP A 21 17.67 20.06 13.94
CA ASP A 21 18.12 20.39 15.31
C ASP A 21 17.35 21.59 15.92
N ILE A 22 17.01 22.59 15.10
CA ILE A 22 16.13 23.68 15.55
C ILE A 22 14.73 23.16 15.85
N ALA A 23 14.16 22.35 14.96
CA ALA A 23 12.81 21.81 15.11
C ALA A 23 12.70 20.87 16.33
N GLU A 24 13.69 20.00 16.57
CA GLU A 24 13.74 19.12 17.73
C GLU A 24 13.77 19.91 19.04
N ARG A 25 14.62 20.93 19.13
CA ARG A 25 14.67 21.81 20.30
C ARG A 25 13.36 22.54 20.55
N ALA A 26 12.66 22.95 19.48
CA ALA A 26 11.35 23.58 19.59
C ALA A 26 10.27 22.60 20.06
N ARG A 27 10.20 21.41 19.46
CA ARG A 27 9.22 20.36 19.82
C ARG A 27 9.41 19.85 21.25
N ALA A 28 10.66 19.75 21.72
CA ALA A 28 10.98 19.35 23.09
C ALA A 28 10.42 20.29 24.18
N LEU A 29 10.00 21.51 23.82
CA LEU A 29 9.33 22.44 24.75
C LEU A 29 7.90 22.00 25.11
N GLY A 30 7.34 20.99 24.44
CA GLY A 30 6.01 20.44 24.74
C GLY A 30 4.86 21.40 24.48
N ARG A 31 5.01 22.28 23.48
CA ARG A 31 3.99 23.29 23.10
C ARG A 31 3.13 22.88 21.91
N ASP A 32 3.48 21.78 21.24
CA ASP A 32 2.79 21.21 20.09
C ASP A 32 2.17 19.84 20.45
N CYS A 33 1.42 19.25 19.52
CA CYS A 33 0.77 17.94 19.71
C CYS A 33 1.76 16.82 20.04
N GLU A 34 2.96 16.87 19.45
CA GLU A 34 4.03 15.89 19.62
C GLU A 34 5.31 16.57 20.10
N THR A 35 6.06 15.89 20.97
CA THR A 35 7.34 16.38 21.51
C THR A 35 8.54 16.06 20.61
N THR A 36 8.31 15.37 19.49
CA THR A 36 9.32 15.00 18.50
C THR A 36 8.95 15.55 17.12
N VAL A 37 9.93 15.64 16.22
CA VAL A 37 9.67 16.02 14.83
C VAL A 37 8.89 14.90 14.12
N GLU A 38 7.73 15.25 13.56
CA GLU A 38 6.79 14.29 12.96
C GLU A 38 7.12 13.93 11.49
N ILE A 39 7.99 14.70 10.83
CA ILE A 39 8.40 14.46 9.44
C ILE A 39 9.75 13.73 9.47
N PRO A 40 9.84 12.43 9.16
CA PRO A 40 11.10 11.71 9.17
C PRO A 40 11.94 12.01 7.92
N GLN A 41 13.26 11.99 8.07
CA GLN A 41 14.20 12.01 6.93
C GLN A 41 14.31 10.61 6.32
N ALA A 42 14.43 10.54 4.99
CA ALA A 42 14.72 9.31 4.28
C ALA A 42 15.63 9.59 3.08
N GLU A 43 16.68 8.79 2.92
CA GLU A 43 17.69 8.99 1.86
C GLU A 43 17.26 8.40 0.52
N ASP A 44 16.46 7.33 0.53
CA ASP A 44 16.06 6.58 -0.65
C ASP A 44 14.61 6.08 -0.57
N LEU A 45 14.13 5.48 -1.66
CA LEU A 45 12.80 4.87 -1.73
C LEU A 45 12.57 3.85 -0.61
N ALA A 46 13.57 3.01 -0.35
CA ALA A 46 13.50 1.97 0.66
C ALA A 46 13.31 2.55 2.06
N GLY A 47 14.06 3.61 2.40
CA GLY A 47 13.91 4.36 3.64
C GLY A 47 12.55 5.04 3.74
N ARG A 48 12.04 5.64 2.65
CA ARG A 48 10.70 6.23 2.63
C ARG A 48 9.61 5.20 2.90
N VAL A 49 9.68 4.03 2.26
CA VAL A 49 8.69 2.97 2.47
C VAL A 49 8.69 2.48 3.92
N GLN A 50 9.87 2.27 4.51
CA GLN A 50 9.98 1.84 5.90
C GLN A 50 9.50 2.94 6.87
N ALA A 51 9.92 4.18 6.68
CA ALA A 51 9.49 5.30 7.51
C ALA A 51 7.98 5.54 7.40
N LEU A 52 7.41 5.41 6.20
CA LEU A 52 5.98 5.59 5.95
C LEU A 52 5.15 4.48 6.59
N THR A 53 5.56 3.22 6.42
CA THR A 53 4.73 2.08 6.83
C THR A 53 5.01 1.57 8.25
N GLY A 54 6.17 1.93 8.82
CA GLY A 54 6.70 1.36 10.06
C GLY A 54 7.09 -0.11 9.93
N ILE A 55 7.33 -0.60 8.71
CA ILE A 55 7.64 -2.01 8.42
C ILE A 55 9.10 -2.11 7.97
N GLU A 56 9.85 -3.01 8.59
CA GLU A 56 11.25 -3.31 8.25
C GLU A 56 11.35 -3.96 6.86
N ALA A 57 11.33 -3.13 5.82
CA ALA A 57 11.37 -3.56 4.42
C ALA A 57 12.55 -2.93 3.65
N SER A 58 13.32 -2.02 4.25
CA SER A 58 14.29 -1.24 3.47
C SER A 58 15.43 -2.08 2.90
N GLU A 59 15.97 -3.05 3.65
CA GLU A 59 17.03 -3.94 3.19
C GLU A 59 16.58 -4.83 2.03
N ILE A 60 15.41 -5.45 2.14
CA ILE A 60 14.88 -6.33 1.11
C ILE A 60 14.55 -5.55 -0.17
N ILE A 61 14.00 -4.33 -0.04
CA ILE A 61 13.75 -3.45 -1.18
C ILE A 61 15.06 -3.11 -1.90
N ARG A 62 16.09 -2.66 -1.17
CA ARG A 62 17.41 -2.32 -1.76
C ARG A 62 18.01 -3.51 -2.51
N LYS A 63 17.95 -4.70 -1.91
CA LYS A 63 18.44 -5.94 -2.53
C LYS A 63 17.69 -6.27 -3.81
N LEU A 64 16.36 -6.22 -3.79
CA LEU A 64 15.52 -6.57 -4.95
C LEU A 64 15.65 -5.53 -6.08
N SER A 65 15.78 -4.25 -5.74
CA SER A 65 15.93 -3.15 -6.72
C SER A 65 17.22 -3.23 -7.55
N MET A 66 18.21 -4.05 -7.14
CA MET A 66 19.40 -4.29 -7.96
C MET A 66 19.13 -5.23 -9.15
N SER A 67 18.05 -6.01 -9.11
CA SER A 67 17.80 -7.09 -10.08
C SER A 67 16.43 -7.01 -10.75
N TYR A 68 15.49 -6.27 -10.19
CA TYR A 68 14.09 -6.24 -10.63
C TYR A 68 13.59 -4.81 -10.85
N ASP A 69 12.58 -4.70 -11.72
CA ASP A 69 11.78 -3.50 -11.91
C ASP A 69 10.87 -3.23 -10.71
N ARG A 70 10.38 -2.00 -10.59
CA ARG A 70 9.64 -1.53 -9.41
C ARG A 70 8.43 -2.40 -9.08
N GLU A 71 7.68 -2.80 -10.10
CA GLU A 71 6.47 -3.61 -9.97
C GLU A 71 6.80 -5.00 -9.42
N ARG A 72 7.89 -5.61 -9.91
CA ARG A 72 8.36 -6.90 -9.40
C ARG A 72 8.96 -6.77 -7.99
N VAL A 73 9.72 -5.71 -7.71
CA VAL A 73 10.23 -5.40 -6.37
C VAL A 73 9.07 -5.30 -5.38
N ALA A 74 7.96 -4.62 -5.74
CA ALA A 74 6.80 -4.47 -4.88
C ALA A 74 6.18 -5.82 -4.50
N ILE A 75 6.02 -6.74 -5.47
CA ILE A 75 5.43 -8.06 -5.24
C ILE A 75 6.36 -8.95 -4.40
N GLU A 76 7.65 -9.01 -4.75
CA GLU A 76 8.62 -9.86 -4.04
C GLU A 76 8.87 -9.35 -2.61
N ALA A 77 8.92 -8.03 -2.41
CA ALA A 77 9.00 -7.43 -1.09
C ALA A 77 7.75 -7.73 -0.27
N ALA A 78 6.55 -7.66 -0.87
CA ALA A 78 5.30 -8.00 -0.20
C ALA A 78 5.27 -9.45 0.27
N ILE A 79 5.74 -10.38 -0.57
CA ILE A 79 5.88 -11.80 -0.21
C ILE A 79 6.83 -11.95 0.96
N SER A 80 8.04 -11.38 0.85
CA SER A 80 9.06 -11.51 1.89
C SER A 80 8.61 -10.91 3.23
N VAL A 81 8.00 -9.73 3.21
CA VAL A 81 7.45 -9.10 4.41
C VAL A 81 6.34 -9.95 5.01
N SER A 82 5.40 -10.44 4.20
CA SER A 82 4.32 -11.29 4.70
C SER A 82 4.85 -12.59 5.33
N GLU A 83 5.87 -13.20 4.72
CA GLU A 83 6.46 -14.45 5.22
C GLU A 83 7.24 -14.24 6.53
N ASN A 84 7.89 -13.10 6.72
CA ASN A 84 8.76 -12.85 7.89
C ASN A 84 8.10 -12.02 9.01
N PHE A 85 6.94 -11.39 8.76
CA PHE A 85 6.23 -10.64 9.80
C PHE A 85 5.61 -11.59 10.83
N ASP A 86 5.84 -11.29 12.11
CA ASP A 86 5.23 -12.02 13.23
C ASP A 86 3.84 -11.47 13.53
N GLY A 87 2.82 -12.30 13.35
CA GLY A 87 1.43 -11.90 13.49
C GLY A 87 0.47 -12.91 12.86
N THR A 88 -0.81 -12.59 12.91
CA THR A 88 -1.86 -13.39 12.27
C THR A 88 -1.70 -13.41 10.75
N GLU A 89 -2.27 -14.40 10.06
CA GLU A 89 -2.25 -14.43 8.58
C GLU A 89 -2.85 -13.16 7.96
N GLU A 90 -3.90 -12.61 8.57
CA GLU A 90 -4.52 -11.35 8.16
C GLU A 90 -3.54 -10.17 8.24
N GLU A 91 -2.85 -10.02 9.37
CA GLU A 91 -1.86 -8.96 9.57
C GLU A 91 -0.67 -9.12 8.63
N ARG A 92 -0.16 -10.35 8.46
CA ARG A 92 0.94 -10.65 7.55
C ARG A 92 0.62 -10.24 6.12
N ILE A 93 -0.56 -10.62 5.62
CA ILE A 93 -1.02 -10.25 4.28
C ILE A 93 -1.24 -8.74 4.17
N GLU A 94 -1.87 -8.11 5.17
CA GLU A 94 -2.09 -6.68 5.18
C GLU A 94 -0.78 -5.90 5.07
N LYS A 95 0.21 -6.25 5.90
CA LYS A 95 1.55 -5.63 5.89
C LYS A 95 2.24 -5.81 4.54
N GLY A 96 2.14 -6.99 3.94
CA GLY A 96 2.62 -7.24 2.58
C GLY A 96 1.99 -6.31 1.54
N ILE A 97 0.66 -6.19 1.52
CA ILE A 97 -0.05 -5.32 0.57
C ILE A 97 0.31 -3.85 0.79
N ARG A 98 0.42 -3.39 2.05
CA ARG A 98 0.83 -2.03 2.38
C ARG A 98 2.25 -1.72 1.88
N VAL A 99 3.21 -2.63 2.06
CA VAL A 99 4.57 -2.46 1.53
C VAL A 99 4.57 -2.42 0.01
N ALA A 100 3.83 -3.31 -0.65
CA ALA A 100 3.70 -3.29 -2.10
C ALA A 100 3.18 -1.94 -2.60
N LEU A 101 2.10 -1.45 -1.97
CA LEU A 101 1.47 -0.19 -2.34
C LEU A 101 2.40 1.00 -2.07
N ALA A 102 3.17 0.97 -0.99
CA ALA A 102 4.17 1.99 -0.68
C ALA A 102 5.28 2.04 -1.73
N ILE A 103 5.80 0.90 -2.17
CA ILE A 103 6.81 0.83 -3.24
C ILE A 103 6.25 1.38 -4.56
N LEU A 104 5.03 0.97 -4.93
CA LEU A 104 4.36 1.39 -6.18
C LEU A 104 4.03 2.89 -6.20
N THR A 105 3.85 3.49 -5.04
CA THR A 105 3.55 4.93 -4.86
C THR A 105 4.77 5.73 -4.42
N GLU A 106 5.96 5.16 -4.56
CA GLU A 106 7.26 5.75 -4.26
C GLU A 106 7.47 6.20 -2.80
N GLY A 107 6.62 5.72 -1.89
CA GLY A 107 6.58 6.12 -0.49
C GLY A 107 6.15 7.57 -0.29
N ILE A 108 5.43 8.15 -1.24
CA ILE A 108 5.01 9.57 -1.22
C ILE A 108 3.54 9.72 -0.84
N LEU A 109 2.71 8.74 -1.22
CA LEU A 109 1.26 8.83 -1.10
C LEU A 109 0.77 8.22 0.21
N VAL A 110 -0.39 8.70 0.69
CA VAL A 110 -1.04 8.23 1.93
C VAL A 110 -1.77 6.89 1.79
N ALA A 111 -2.00 6.43 0.55
CA ALA A 111 -2.74 5.21 0.26
C ALA A 111 -2.25 3.94 0.99
N PRO A 112 -0.94 3.70 1.19
CA PRO A 112 -0.44 2.57 1.99
C PRO A 112 -0.82 2.62 3.47
N LEU A 113 -1.12 3.82 3.99
CA LEU A 113 -1.50 4.03 5.38
C LEU A 113 -3.01 4.04 5.56
N GLU A 114 -3.69 4.88 4.80
CA GLU A 114 -5.11 5.12 5.00
C GLU A 114 -5.99 4.36 4.02
N GLY A 115 -5.50 4.08 2.81
CA GLY A 115 -6.26 3.50 1.71
C GLY A 115 -6.69 2.05 1.94
N ILE A 116 -6.01 1.32 2.83
CA ILE A 116 -6.37 -0.03 3.26
C ILE A 116 -6.76 0.05 4.73
N THR A 117 -8.01 -0.28 5.04
CA THR A 117 -8.55 -0.24 6.42
C THR A 117 -8.44 -1.59 7.11
N GLY A 118 -8.30 -2.67 6.34
CA GLY A 118 -7.99 -3.98 6.88
C GLY A 118 -8.03 -5.08 5.83
N VAL A 119 -7.48 -6.22 6.21
CA VAL A 119 -7.60 -7.48 5.47
C VAL A 119 -8.26 -8.52 6.36
N ARG A 120 -9.22 -9.28 5.81
CA ARG A 120 -9.89 -10.36 6.54
C ARG A 120 -9.94 -11.65 5.74
N ILE A 121 -9.77 -12.77 6.43
CA ILE A 121 -10.01 -14.11 5.90
C ILE A 121 -11.43 -14.49 6.30
N LYS A 122 -12.34 -14.48 5.32
CA LYS A 122 -13.76 -14.79 5.53
C LYS A 122 -14.03 -16.23 5.13
N GLN A 123 -15.00 -16.85 5.78
CA GLN A 123 -15.44 -18.23 5.49
C GLN A 123 -16.78 -18.23 4.76
N ARG A 124 -16.92 -19.15 3.80
CA ARG A 124 -18.20 -19.59 3.21
C ARG A 124 -18.21 -21.10 3.05
N ASP A 125 -19.36 -21.63 2.64
CA ASP A 125 -19.53 -23.04 2.28
C ASP A 125 -18.51 -23.51 1.22
N SER A 126 -18.10 -22.61 0.32
CA SER A 126 -17.09 -22.86 -0.72
C SER A 126 -15.64 -22.81 -0.24
N GLY A 127 -15.40 -22.52 1.05
CA GLY A 127 -14.07 -22.35 1.64
C GLY A 127 -13.78 -20.94 2.15
N ASN A 128 -12.56 -20.74 2.64
CA ASN A 128 -12.06 -19.43 3.04
C ASN A 128 -11.68 -18.58 1.83
N TYR A 129 -11.76 -17.26 1.96
CA TYR A 129 -11.36 -16.31 0.93
C TYR A 129 -10.86 -15.00 1.55
N LEU A 130 -9.99 -14.30 0.81
CA LEU A 130 -9.44 -13.02 1.25
C LEU A 130 -10.38 -11.86 0.88
N ALA A 131 -10.62 -10.96 1.82
CA ALA A 131 -11.32 -9.69 1.63
C ALA A 131 -10.42 -8.52 2.03
N ILE A 132 -10.34 -7.51 1.17
CA ILE A 132 -9.58 -6.28 1.40
C ILE A 132 -10.58 -5.15 1.55
N TYR A 133 -10.47 -4.41 2.65
CA TYR A 133 -11.30 -3.25 2.93
C TYR A 133 -10.57 -1.99 2.52
N TYR A 134 -11.06 -1.31 1.48
CA TYR A 134 -10.48 -0.06 1.01
C TYR A 134 -11.22 1.15 1.57
N SER A 135 -10.53 2.29 1.68
CA SER A 135 -11.12 3.58 2.02
C SER A 135 -10.92 4.61 0.90
N GLY A 136 -11.64 5.73 0.96
CA GLY A 136 -11.54 6.83 -0.01
C GLY A 136 -10.10 7.29 -0.35
N PRO A 137 -9.20 7.46 0.64
CA PRO A 137 -7.78 7.76 0.41
C PRO A 137 -7.06 6.86 -0.60
N ILE A 138 -7.54 5.63 -0.86
CA ILE A 138 -6.98 4.75 -1.91
C ILE A 138 -6.96 5.43 -3.28
N ARG A 139 -7.83 6.42 -3.53
CA ARG A 139 -7.88 7.19 -4.78
C ARG A 139 -6.55 7.89 -5.08
N SER A 140 -5.78 8.29 -4.07
CA SER A 140 -4.50 8.97 -4.26
C SER A 140 -3.43 8.06 -4.89
N ALA A 141 -3.56 6.74 -4.76
CA ALA A 141 -2.62 5.76 -5.32
C ALA A 141 -2.59 5.75 -6.86
N GLY A 142 -3.69 6.17 -7.49
CA GLY A 142 -3.91 5.99 -8.92
C GLY A 142 -4.33 4.56 -9.30
N GLY A 143 -4.93 4.42 -10.50
CA GLY A 143 -5.53 3.15 -10.95
C GLY A 143 -4.54 1.99 -11.06
N THR A 144 -3.30 2.25 -11.46
CA THR A 144 -2.26 1.21 -11.58
C THR A 144 -1.92 0.59 -10.22
N ALA A 145 -1.67 1.42 -9.22
CA ALA A 145 -1.32 0.93 -7.87
C ALA A 145 -2.52 0.25 -7.20
N GLN A 146 -3.75 0.75 -7.44
CA GLN A 146 -4.98 0.08 -7.03
C GLN A 146 -5.10 -1.33 -7.61
N ALA A 147 -4.94 -1.48 -8.94
CA ALA A 147 -5.01 -2.77 -9.61
C ALA A 147 -3.92 -3.73 -9.12
N LEU A 148 -2.68 -3.24 -8.96
CA LEU A 148 -1.57 -4.04 -8.45
C LEU A 148 -1.73 -4.44 -6.98
N SER A 149 -2.46 -3.67 -6.17
CA SER A 149 -2.78 -4.08 -4.79
C SER A 149 -3.69 -5.31 -4.76
N VAL A 150 -4.70 -5.37 -5.65
CA VAL A 150 -5.58 -6.53 -5.82
C VAL A 150 -4.80 -7.74 -6.36
N PHE A 151 -3.91 -7.51 -7.33
CA PHE A 151 -3.04 -8.55 -7.88
C PHE A 151 -2.08 -9.13 -6.82
N THR A 152 -1.45 -8.26 -6.03
CA THR A 152 -0.55 -8.67 -4.94
C THR A 152 -1.30 -9.48 -3.90
N ALA A 153 -2.52 -9.07 -3.55
CA ALA A 153 -3.37 -9.83 -2.63
C ALA A 153 -3.73 -11.22 -3.17
N ASP A 154 -3.95 -11.38 -4.47
CA ASP A 154 -4.15 -12.71 -5.09
C ASP A 154 -2.90 -13.60 -4.98
N ILE A 155 -1.71 -13.03 -5.12
CA ILE A 155 -0.46 -13.79 -4.93
C ILE A 155 -0.32 -14.23 -3.46
N LEU A 156 -0.53 -13.30 -2.52
CA LEU A 156 -0.42 -13.57 -1.09
C LEU A 156 -1.46 -14.60 -0.64
N ARG A 157 -2.74 -14.46 -1.01
CA ARG A 157 -3.76 -15.44 -0.61
C ARG A 157 -3.43 -16.85 -1.09
N ARG A 158 -2.86 -17.02 -2.29
CA ARG A 158 -2.40 -18.33 -2.79
C ARG A 158 -1.24 -18.88 -1.97
N LYS A 159 -0.27 -18.04 -1.61
CA LYS A 159 0.87 -18.44 -0.77
C LYS A 159 0.46 -18.89 0.63
N PHE A 160 -0.54 -18.22 1.21
CA PHE A 160 -1.10 -18.57 2.51
C PHE A 160 -2.19 -19.66 2.42
N GLY A 161 -2.38 -20.31 1.27
CA GLY A 161 -3.34 -21.42 1.12
C GLY A 161 -4.81 -21.01 1.25
N ILE A 162 -5.13 -19.73 1.06
CA ILE A 162 -6.48 -19.18 1.13
C ILE A 162 -7.19 -19.37 -0.22
N GLY A 163 -8.43 -19.85 -0.15
CA GLY A 163 -9.28 -20.12 -1.31
C GLY A 163 -9.62 -18.88 -2.14
N LYS A 164 -10.31 -19.12 -3.26
CA LYS A 164 -10.75 -18.07 -4.18
C LYS A 164 -12.05 -17.45 -3.67
N TYR A 165 -12.18 -16.13 -3.74
CA TYR A 165 -13.46 -15.46 -3.60
C TYR A 165 -14.42 -15.86 -4.73
N ILE A 166 -15.62 -16.31 -4.35
CA ILE A 166 -16.71 -16.62 -5.26
C ILE A 166 -17.89 -15.70 -4.89
N PRO A 167 -18.19 -14.66 -5.69
CA PRO A 167 -19.25 -13.72 -5.38
C PRO A 167 -20.63 -14.38 -5.51
N THR A 168 -21.54 -14.02 -4.63
CA THR A 168 -22.96 -14.36 -4.76
C THR A 168 -23.64 -13.45 -5.78
N LYS A 169 -24.80 -13.87 -6.28
CA LYS A 169 -25.64 -13.04 -7.15
C LYS A 169 -25.95 -11.69 -6.50
N ASN A 170 -26.29 -11.67 -5.22
CA ASN A 170 -26.62 -10.44 -4.49
C ASN A 170 -25.42 -9.48 -4.44
N GLU A 171 -24.19 -9.97 -4.26
CA GLU A 171 -22.98 -9.13 -4.28
C GLU A 171 -22.72 -8.53 -5.65
N ILE A 172 -22.92 -9.30 -6.72
CA ILE A 172 -22.77 -8.82 -8.09
C ILE A 172 -23.79 -7.73 -8.39
N GLU A 173 -25.08 -7.99 -8.10
CA GLU A 173 -26.14 -7.01 -8.35
C GLU A 173 -25.98 -5.76 -7.47
N ARG A 174 -25.50 -5.90 -6.23
CA ARG A 174 -25.14 -4.78 -5.38
C ARG A 174 -24.03 -3.93 -6.01
N CYS A 175 -22.97 -4.53 -6.54
CA CYS A 175 -21.91 -3.76 -7.24
C CYS A 175 -22.42 -3.06 -8.50
N LYS A 176 -23.34 -3.70 -9.25
CA LYS A 176 -24.00 -3.08 -10.41
C LYS A 176 -24.85 -1.87 -10.04
N GLU A 177 -25.35 -1.81 -8.81
CA GLU A 177 -26.08 -0.65 -8.29
C GLU A 177 -25.14 0.41 -7.69
N GLU A 178 -24.18 0.01 -6.86
CA GLU A 178 -23.30 0.91 -6.13
C GLU A 178 -22.38 1.72 -7.04
N ILE A 179 -21.77 1.10 -8.06
CA ILE A 179 -20.78 1.79 -8.92
C ILE A 179 -21.43 2.93 -9.71
N PRO A 180 -22.58 2.74 -10.41
CA PRO A 180 -23.29 3.84 -11.07
C PRO A 180 -23.82 4.90 -10.09
N LEU A 181 -24.29 4.51 -8.90
CA LEU A 181 -24.73 5.47 -7.88
C LEU A 181 -23.56 6.32 -7.37
N TYR A 182 -22.42 5.69 -7.11
CA TYR A 182 -21.20 6.39 -6.69
C TYR A 182 -20.70 7.32 -7.80
N ALA A 183 -20.78 6.91 -9.06
CA ALA A 183 -20.40 7.74 -10.21
C ALA A 183 -21.22 9.04 -10.34
N ARG A 184 -22.42 9.10 -9.73
CA ARG A 184 -23.24 10.33 -9.67
C ARG A 184 -22.73 11.34 -8.63
N VAL A 185 -22.10 10.85 -7.57
CA VAL A 185 -21.57 11.68 -6.48
C VAL A 185 -20.10 12.03 -6.73
N GLN A 186 -19.35 11.12 -7.37
CA GLN A 186 -17.92 11.24 -7.62
C GLN A 186 -17.61 10.92 -9.08
N HIS A 187 -16.86 11.79 -9.75
CA HIS A 187 -16.45 11.55 -11.13
C HIS A 187 -15.40 10.42 -11.19
N LEU A 188 -15.84 9.24 -11.61
CA LEU A 188 -14.96 8.15 -11.98
C LEU A 188 -14.24 8.48 -13.29
N GLN A 189 -12.97 8.09 -13.39
CA GLN A 189 -12.20 8.24 -14.64
C GLN A 189 -12.75 7.34 -15.76
N TYR A 190 -13.38 6.23 -15.37
CA TYR A 190 -14.06 5.30 -16.25
C TYR A 190 -15.31 4.80 -15.54
N VAL A 191 -16.46 4.86 -16.21
CA VAL A 191 -17.73 4.33 -15.70
C VAL A 191 -18.01 3.02 -16.45
N PRO A 192 -17.81 1.86 -15.83
CA PRO A 192 -17.99 0.57 -16.50
C PRO A 192 -19.48 0.27 -16.74
N THR A 193 -19.76 -0.58 -17.73
CA THR A 193 -21.11 -1.12 -17.96
C THR A 193 -21.49 -2.17 -16.91
N ALA A 194 -22.77 -2.53 -16.82
CA ALA A 194 -23.22 -3.57 -15.89
C ALA A 194 -22.57 -4.93 -16.17
N GLU A 195 -22.33 -5.25 -17.45
CA GLU A 195 -21.65 -6.46 -17.89
C GLU A 195 -20.17 -6.46 -17.48
N GLU A 196 -19.49 -5.32 -17.62
CA GLU A 196 -18.10 -5.16 -17.20
C GLU A 196 -17.94 -5.26 -15.69
N ILE A 197 -18.86 -4.67 -14.92
CA ILE A 197 -18.90 -4.80 -13.46
C ILE A 197 -19.06 -6.27 -13.08
N GLU A 198 -20.01 -6.99 -13.68
CA GLU A 198 -20.20 -8.41 -13.42
C GLU A 198 -18.94 -9.23 -13.76
N MET A 199 -18.33 -8.95 -14.91
CA MET A 199 -17.10 -9.62 -15.33
C MET A 199 -15.96 -9.36 -14.34
N ALA A 200 -15.79 -8.12 -13.87
CA ALA A 200 -14.76 -7.76 -12.91
C ALA A 200 -14.98 -8.43 -11.54
N VAL A 201 -16.21 -8.38 -11.01
CA VAL A 201 -16.55 -8.97 -9.71
C VAL A 201 -16.41 -10.49 -9.73
N ARG A 202 -16.85 -11.16 -10.80
CA ARG A 202 -16.67 -12.62 -10.97
C ARG A 202 -15.22 -13.02 -11.26
N GLY A 203 -14.48 -12.15 -11.95
CA GLY A 203 -13.10 -12.36 -12.32
C GLY A 203 -12.14 -12.24 -11.13
N SER A 204 -12.44 -11.35 -10.19
CA SER A 204 -11.58 -11.09 -9.03
C SER A 204 -11.50 -12.30 -8.08
N PRO A 205 -10.31 -12.85 -7.83
CA PRO A 205 -10.11 -13.95 -6.89
C PRO A 205 -10.07 -13.50 -5.43
N VAL A 206 -10.08 -12.18 -5.18
CA VAL A 206 -10.15 -11.55 -3.86
C VAL A 206 -11.39 -10.65 -3.79
N CYS A 207 -11.99 -10.54 -2.60
CA CYS A 207 -13.15 -9.69 -2.38
C CYS A 207 -12.69 -8.24 -2.14
N ILE A 208 -13.12 -7.32 -2.99
CA ILE A 208 -12.89 -5.88 -2.87
C ILE A 208 -14.12 -5.29 -2.16
N THR A 209 -13.94 -4.75 -0.95
CA THR A 209 -15.05 -4.28 -0.11
C THR A 209 -14.67 -3.10 0.78
#